data_AF-A0A4Q4ZZR9-F1
#
_entry.id   AF-A0A4Q4ZZR9-F1
#
_cell.length_a   1.000
_cell.length_b   1.000
_cell.length_c   1.000
_cell.angle_alpha   90.00
_cell.angle_beta   90.00
_cell.angle_gamma   90.00
#
_symmetry.space_group_name_H-M   'P 1'
#
loop_
_entity.id
_entity.type
_entity.pdbx_description
1 polymer ?
#
loop_
_entity_poly.entity_id
_entity_poly.type
_entity_poly.pdbx_seq_one_letter_code
_entity_poly.pdbx_strand_id
1 'polypeptide(L)'
;MAETSVFHGLEAKHVSKPAKIAFKKAIMFYRVTYLYAYIHIIWSQNHASYFFQWRMWSLSSPQLLLRRGESKKGPMINFAKYHPLSRTIQLGKGDYTKQPKSQLAWEELRRDKNFLRRSDYHFTTAEGSKTGSKVTFRWRKNKQKYLRTVYNCVDEDGREVAKLFSGGMVNVAKAAEIDLLMGLDQGLEEFLLMSALAVWAMECMGLRSILPGYTARSKC
;
A
#
# COMPACT_ATOMS: atom_id res chain seq x y z
N MET A 1 -74.73 -4.46 1.60
CA MET A 1 -74.06 -3.95 0.39
C MET A 1 -72.64 -3.58 0.76
N ALA A 2 -71.70 -4.01 -0.07
CA ALA A 2 -70.27 -4.08 0.17
C ALA A 2 -69.57 -2.71 0.17
N GLU A 3 -68.48 -2.57 0.93
CA GLU A 3 -67.13 -2.46 0.36
C GLU A 3 -66.07 -2.55 1.48
N THR A 4 -65.23 -3.57 1.35
CA THR A 4 -63.98 -3.81 2.07
C THR A 4 -62.90 -2.82 1.63
N SER A 5 -62.28 -2.11 2.57
CA SER A 5 -60.97 -1.46 2.35
C SER A 5 -59.92 -2.11 3.27
N VAL A 6 -59.21 -3.09 2.73
CA VAL A 6 -58.00 -3.65 3.32
C VAL A 6 -56.86 -2.65 3.07
N PHE A 7 -56.41 -1.94 4.11
CA PHE A 7 -55.16 -1.19 4.05
C PHE A 7 -54.00 -2.11 4.42
N HIS A 8 -53.41 -2.76 3.40
CA HIS A 8 -52.02 -3.21 3.45
C HIS A 8 -51.14 -2.03 3.02
N GLY A 9 -50.42 -1.47 3.98
CA GLY A 9 -49.55 -0.31 3.74
C GLY A 9 -48.21 -0.46 4.43
N LEU A 10 -47.39 -1.35 3.90
CA LEU A 10 -45.92 -1.34 3.89
C LEU A 10 -45.23 -0.88 5.18
N GLU A 11 -44.77 -1.85 5.96
CA GLU A 11 -43.56 -1.71 6.78
C GLU A 11 -42.47 -1.08 5.90
N ALA A 12 -42.14 0.18 6.20
CA ALA A 12 -40.94 0.82 5.70
C ALA A 12 -39.75 0.03 6.25
N LYS A 13 -39.30 -0.97 5.48
CA LYS A 13 -37.99 -1.60 5.68
C LYS A 13 -37.00 -0.47 5.80
N HIS A 14 -36.43 -0.32 7.00
CA HIS A 14 -35.28 0.52 7.26
C HIS A 14 -34.17 0.06 6.30
N VAL A 15 -34.10 0.69 5.12
CA VAL A 15 -32.94 0.58 4.25
C VAL A 15 -31.85 1.34 4.99
N SER A 16 -31.11 0.62 5.83
CA SER A 16 -29.89 1.14 6.44
C SER A 16 -29.03 1.67 5.30
N LYS A 17 -28.84 2.99 5.24
CA LYS A 17 -27.89 3.61 4.31
C LYS A 17 -26.58 2.82 4.43
N PRO A 18 -25.96 2.37 3.33
CA PRO A 18 -24.70 1.65 3.42
C PRO A 18 -23.73 2.53 4.21
N ALA A 19 -23.13 1.95 5.25
CA ALA A 19 -22.16 2.66 6.08
C ALA A 19 -21.14 3.32 5.16
N LYS A 20 -20.96 4.65 5.27
CA LYS A 20 -19.99 5.35 4.44
C LYS A 20 -18.62 4.74 4.71
N ILE A 21 -18.04 4.11 3.69
CA ILE A 21 -16.69 3.57 3.75
C ILE A 21 -15.75 4.74 4.00
N ALA A 22 -15.07 4.73 5.14
CA ALA A 22 -14.17 5.80 5.56
C ALA A 22 -12.73 5.32 5.47
N PHE A 23 -11.86 6.19 4.96
CA PHE A 23 -10.43 5.94 4.86
C PHE A 23 -9.67 6.94 5.72
N LYS A 24 -8.61 6.47 6.38
CA LYS A 24 -7.58 7.33 6.95
C LYS A 24 -6.44 7.50 5.97
N LYS A 25 -5.81 8.67 6.01
CA LYS A 25 -4.79 9.07 5.03
C LYS A 25 -3.42 9.23 5.66
N ALA A 26 -2.45 8.54 5.07
CA ALA A 26 -1.02 8.65 5.29
C ALA A 26 -0.41 9.49 4.17
N ILE A 27 0.36 10.51 4.53
CA ILE A 27 1.04 11.38 3.57
C ILE A 27 2.53 11.11 3.63
N MET A 28 3.12 10.83 2.46
CA MET A 28 4.50 10.41 2.31
C MET A 28 5.37 11.55 1.75
N PHE A 29 6.36 11.98 2.52
CA PHE A 29 7.27 13.09 2.18
C PHE A 29 8.71 12.63 2.01
N TYR A 30 9.44 13.25 1.08
CA TYR A 30 10.86 13.01 0.91
C TYR A 30 11.70 13.67 2.00
N ARG A 31 12.75 12.97 2.45
CA ARG A 31 13.88 13.53 3.18
C ARG A 31 15.13 13.13 2.42
N VAL A 32 15.65 14.05 1.60
CA VAL A 32 16.64 13.72 0.57
C VAL A 32 18.02 13.43 1.18
N THR A 33 18.53 12.23 0.87
CA THR A 33 19.95 11.94 0.61
C THR A 33 19.98 10.90 -0.51
N TYR A 34 20.52 11.22 -1.69
CA TYR A 34 20.26 10.48 -2.94
C TYR A 34 20.73 9.01 -2.98
N LEU A 35 21.63 8.60 -2.08
CA LEU A 35 22.10 7.21 -1.97
C LEU A 35 21.21 6.35 -1.05
N TYR A 36 20.40 7.00 -0.20
CA TYR A 36 19.47 6.38 0.75
C TYR A 36 18.24 7.27 0.87
N ALA A 37 17.17 6.92 0.15
CA ALA A 37 15.94 7.69 0.23
C ALA A 37 15.25 7.40 1.57
N TYR A 38 15.12 8.44 2.38
CA TYR A 38 14.34 8.40 3.59
C TYR A 38 13.03 9.13 3.35
N ILE A 39 11.98 8.54 3.88
CA ILE A 39 10.63 8.99 3.63
C ILE A 39 9.90 8.99 4.96
N HIS A 40 9.24 10.10 5.24
CA HIS A 40 8.38 10.22 6.42
C HIS A 40 6.94 10.09 6.02
N ILE A 41 6.19 9.34 6.82
CA ILE A 41 4.77 9.14 6.63
C ILE A 41 4.06 9.66 7.86
N ILE A 42 3.15 10.62 7.65
CA ILE A 42 2.37 11.24 8.72
C ILE A 42 0.89 10.90 8.49
N TRP A 43 0.22 10.42 9.54
CA TRP A 43 -1.22 10.20 9.53
C TRP A 43 -1.99 11.48 9.83
N SER A 44 -2.98 11.78 8.99
CA SER A 44 -3.78 13.00 9.06
C SER A 44 -4.80 13.05 10.21
N GLN A 45 -5.28 11.89 10.70
CA GLN A 45 -6.39 11.82 11.67
C GLN A 45 -5.96 11.39 13.08
N ASN A 46 -4.85 10.66 13.20
CA ASN A 46 -4.26 10.22 14.46
C ASN A 46 -2.75 10.30 14.25
N HIS A 47 -2.04 11.24 14.86
CA HIS A 47 -0.63 11.55 14.60
C HIS A 47 0.33 10.38 14.93
N ALA A 48 0.27 9.30 14.17
CA ALA A 48 1.31 8.31 14.11
C ALA A 48 2.25 8.67 12.95
N SER A 49 3.55 8.53 13.22
CA SER A 49 4.60 8.80 12.26
C SER A 49 5.32 7.50 11.92
N TYR A 50 5.71 7.34 10.68
CA TYR A 50 6.50 6.21 10.23
C TYR A 50 7.70 6.70 9.42
N PHE A 51 8.80 5.98 9.56
CA PHE A 51 10.02 6.23 8.84
C PHE A 51 10.26 5.08 7.87
N PHE A 52 10.11 5.37 6.59
CA PHE A 52 10.39 4.45 5.50
C PHE A 52 11.81 4.68 4.98
N GLN A 53 12.61 3.62 4.98
CA GLN A 53 13.98 3.63 4.50
C GLN A 53 14.10 2.75 3.27
N TRP A 54 14.57 3.34 2.16
CA TRP A 54 14.98 2.61 0.97
C TRP A 54 16.51 2.60 0.88
N ARG A 55 17.10 1.41 1.02
CA ARG A 55 18.54 1.16 0.94
C ARG A 55 18.99 0.81 -0.47
N MET A 56 20.28 1.00 -0.74
CA MET A 56 20.94 0.49 -1.93
C MET A 56 20.72 -1.02 -2.11
N TRP A 57 20.86 -1.48 -3.34
CA TRP A 57 20.63 -2.86 -3.73
C TRP A 57 21.49 -3.82 -2.91
N SER A 58 20.87 -4.86 -2.38
CA SER A 58 21.55 -5.93 -1.63
C SER A 58 20.92 -7.26 -1.99
N LEU A 59 21.71 -8.31 -2.22
CA LEU A 59 21.17 -9.66 -2.41
C LEU A 59 20.93 -10.38 -1.09
N SER A 60 21.57 -9.95 0.00
CA SER A 60 21.58 -10.64 1.29
C SER A 60 20.63 -10.04 2.32
N SER A 61 20.24 -8.77 2.17
CA SER A 61 19.41 -8.04 3.13
C SER A 61 18.19 -7.38 2.49
N PRO A 62 17.10 -7.19 3.24
CA PRO A 62 15.93 -6.44 2.77
C PRO A 62 16.30 -4.97 2.48
N GLN A 63 15.79 -4.42 1.38
CA GLN A 63 16.14 -3.06 0.93
C GLN A 63 15.13 -2.02 1.39
N LEU A 64 13.88 -2.42 1.61
CA LEU A 64 12.81 -1.54 2.04
C LEU A 64 12.48 -1.82 3.50
N LEU A 65 12.55 -0.82 4.36
CA LEU A 65 12.30 -0.98 5.80
C LEU A 65 11.28 0.05 6.26
N LEU A 66 10.30 -0.40 7.01
CA LEU A 66 9.30 0.45 7.64
C LEU A 66 9.52 0.43 9.15
N ARG A 67 9.66 1.61 9.73
CA ARG A 67 9.85 1.80 11.17
C ARG A 67 8.75 2.68 11.72
N ARG A 68 8.32 2.40 12.95
CA ARG A 68 7.40 3.28 13.68
C ARG A 68 8.19 4.43 14.29
N GLY A 69 7.63 5.64 14.24
CA GLY A 69 8.27 6.89 14.64
C GLY A 69 8.93 7.65 13.48
N GLU A 70 9.52 8.79 13.79
CA GLU A 70 10.01 9.78 12.82
C GLU A 70 11.48 9.57 12.40
N SER A 71 12.11 8.47 12.81
CA SER A 71 13.53 8.30 12.53
C SER A 71 13.96 6.84 12.39
N LYS A 72 15.17 6.67 11.86
CA LYS A 72 15.85 5.37 11.76
C LYS A 72 16.07 4.66 13.09
N LYS A 73 15.96 5.38 14.23
CA LYS A 73 16.09 4.80 15.58
C LYS A 73 14.82 4.09 16.04
N GLY A 74 13.68 4.34 15.37
CA GLY A 74 12.41 3.71 15.70
C GLY A 74 12.42 2.19 15.43
N PRO A 75 11.55 1.42 16.12
CA PRO A 75 11.46 -0.02 15.94
C PRO A 75 11.04 -0.35 14.50
N MET A 76 11.67 -1.38 13.91
CA MET A 76 11.26 -1.92 12.62
C MET A 76 10.01 -2.78 12.81
N ILE A 77 9.00 -2.53 11.99
CA ILE A 77 7.71 -3.21 12.05
C ILE A 77 7.45 -4.06 10.80
N ASN A 78 8.01 -3.66 9.65
CA ASN A 78 7.96 -4.43 8.42
C ASN A 78 9.22 -4.18 7.59
N PHE A 79 9.52 -5.12 6.72
CA PHE A 79 10.61 -5.03 5.76
C PHE A 79 10.21 -5.71 4.46
N ALA A 80 10.88 -5.37 3.37
CA ALA A 80 10.70 -6.04 2.11
C ALA A 80 12.02 -6.20 1.35
N LYS A 81 12.09 -7.32 0.65
CA LYS A 81 13.21 -7.70 -0.19
C LYS A 81 12.73 -7.82 -1.63
N TYR A 82 13.34 -7.05 -2.52
CA TYR A 82 13.09 -7.14 -3.94
C TYR A 82 13.96 -8.20 -4.61
N HIS A 83 13.34 -8.98 -5.50
CA HIS A 83 14.00 -9.97 -6.33
C HIS A 83 13.99 -9.51 -7.80
N PRO A 84 15.09 -8.92 -8.32
CA PRO A 84 15.13 -8.32 -9.66
C PRO A 84 14.71 -9.25 -10.78
N LEU A 85 15.18 -10.49 -10.74
CA LEU A 85 15.00 -11.44 -11.82
C LEU A 85 13.56 -11.95 -11.91
N SER A 86 12.93 -12.21 -10.76
CA SER A 86 11.55 -12.69 -10.70
C SER A 86 10.53 -11.55 -10.74
N ARG A 87 10.93 -10.29 -10.54
CA ARG A 87 10.04 -9.13 -10.37
C ARG A 87 9.06 -9.31 -9.21
N THR A 88 9.45 -10.09 -8.21
CA THR A 88 8.66 -10.32 -7.00
C THR A 88 9.28 -9.59 -5.83
N ILE A 89 8.45 -9.26 -4.86
CA ILE A 89 8.89 -8.68 -3.60
C ILE A 89 8.48 -9.64 -2.50
N GLN A 90 9.39 -9.95 -1.58
CA GLN A 90 9.03 -10.63 -0.34
C GLN A 90 8.79 -9.58 0.74
N LEU A 91 7.65 -9.65 1.39
CA LEU A 91 7.23 -8.82 2.52
C LEU A 91 7.43 -9.61 3.81
N GLY A 92 7.97 -8.98 4.83
CA GLY A 92 8.17 -9.57 6.15
C GLY A 92 7.71 -8.64 7.27
N LYS A 93 7.38 -9.23 8.42
CA LYS A 93 6.92 -8.53 9.62
C LYS A 93 7.96 -8.58 10.73
N GLY A 94 8.03 -7.50 11.51
CA GLY A 94 8.94 -7.31 12.62
C GLY A 94 10.32 -6.81 12.20
N ASP A 95 11.34 -7.22 12.94
CA ASP A 95 12.72 -6.79 12.76
C ASP A 95 13.59 -7.95 12.29
N TYR A 96 13.91 -7.99 11.00
CA TYR A 96 14.71 -9.07 10.40
C TYR A 96 16.12 -9.18 11.01
N THR A 97 16.61 -8.13 11.67
CA THR A 97 17.95 -8.13 12.29
C THR A 97 17.97 -8.82 13.65
N LYS A 98 16.80 -8.97 14.27
CA LYS A 98 16.62 -9.59 15.59
C LYS A 98 16.01 -11.00 15.50
N GLN A 99 15.67 -11.44 14.29
CA GLN A 99 15.04 -12.73 14.04
C GLN A 99 16.03 -13.69 13.36
N PRO A 100 16.13 -14.95 13.82
CA PRO A 100 16.86 -15.99 13.10
C PRO A 100 16.30 -16.15 11.68
N LYS A 101 17.17 -16.40 10.68
CA LYS A 101 16.76 -16.57 9.28
C LYS A 101 15.70 -17.66 9.10
N SER A 102 15.76 -18.73 9.89
CA SER A 102 14.79 -19.85 9.87
C SER A 102 13.40 -19.46 10.37
N GLN A 103 13.27 -18.36 11.11
CA GLN A 103 12.01 -17.87 11.66
C GLN A 103 11.42 -16.69 10.86
N LEU A 104 12.11 -16.25 9.81
CA LEU A 104 11.61 -15.20 8.92
C LEU A 104 10.47 -15.74 8.06
N ALA A 105 9.24 -15.38 8.43
CA ALA A 105 8.08 -15.57 7.57
C ALA A 105 8.07 -14.51 6.46
N TRP A 106 7.90 -14.96 5.23
CA TRP A 106 7.82 -14.11 4.05
C TRP A 106 6.49 -14.31 3.34
N GLU A 107 5.81 -13.21 3.07
CA GLU A 107 4.69 -13.19 2.14
C GLU A 107 5.17 -12.65 0.79
N GLU A 108 4.74 -13.28 -0.29
CA GLU A 108 5.19 -12.90 -1.62
C GLU A 108 4.20 -11.92 -2.26
N LEU A 109 4.68 -10.73 -2.57
CA LEU A 109 4.02 -9.75 -3.42
C LEU A 109 4.49 -9.97 -4.86
N ARG A 110 3.67 -10.69 -5.62
CA ARG A 110 3.95 -11.04 -7.01
C ARG A 110 3.35 -10.01 -7.94
N ARG A 111 4.09 -9.68 -9.00
CA ARG A 111 3.57 -8.89 -10.13
C ARG A 111 3.07 -9.83 -11.21
N ASP A 112 1.80 -9.70 -11.59
CA ASP A 112 1.23 -10.53 -12.64
C ASP A 112 1.82 -10.17 -14.01
N LYS A 113 2.31 -11.19 -14.74
CA LYS A 113 2.76 -11.04 -16.13
C LYS A 113 1.53 -10.95 -17.03
N ASN A 114 1.15 -9.74 -17.39
CA ASN A 114 0.09 -9.53 -18.38
C ASN A 114 0.68 -9.03 -19.70
N PHE A 115 0.23 -9.61 -20.83
CA PHE A 115 0.59 -9.23 -22.22
C PHE A 115 0.49 -7.71 -22.48
N LEU A 116 -0.35 -7.01 -21.72
CA LEU A 116 -0.60 -5.57 -21.80
C LEU A 116 0.24 -4.71 -20.83
N ARG A 117 1.37 -5.23 -20.30
CA ARG A 117 2.21 -4.52 -19.31
C ARG A 117 1.46 -4.05 -18.05
N ARG A 118 0.44 -4.79 -17.59
CA ARG A 118 -0.29 -4.44 -16.36
C ARG A 118 0.63 -4.62 -15.14
N SER A 119 0.66 -3.66 -14.24
CA SER A 119 1.32 -3.77 -12.93
C SER A 119 0.29 -4.17 -11.88
N ASP A 120 -0.35 -5.32 -12.04
CA ASP A 120 -1.22 -5.83 -10.98
C ASP A 120 -0.34 -6.65 -10.03
N TYR A 121 -0.51 -6.42 -8.71
CA TYR A 121 0.22 -7.14 -7.69
C TYR A 121 -0.74 -7.87 -6.77
N HIS A 122 -0.34 -9.04 -6.31
CA HIS A 122 -1.09 -9.77 -5.29
C HIS A 122 -0.16 -10.30 -4.21
N PHE A 123 -0.67 -10.36 -3.00
CA PHE A 123 -0.01 -11.02 -1.88
C PHE A 123 -1.06 -11.66 -0.99
N THR A 124 -0.63 -12.59 -0.15
CA THR A 124 -1.48 -13.28 0.81
C THR A 124 -0.90 -13.07 2.19
N THR A 125 -1.73 -12.83 3.21
CA THR A 125 -1.26 -12.67 4.59
C THR A 125 -2.30 -13.16 5.59
N ALA A 126 -1.86 -13.63 6.75
CA ALA A 126 -2.74 -13.94 7.88
C ALA A 126 -3.03 -12.73 8.77
N GLU A 127 -2.35 -11.60 8.52
CA GLU A 127 -2.55 -10.36 9.27
C GLU A 127 -3.99 -9.86 9.17
N GLY A 128 -4.58 -9.49 10.31
CA GLY A 128 -6.00 -9.12 10.40
C GLY A 128 -6.99 -10.28 10.43
N SER A 129 -6.54 -11.53 10.28
CA SER A 129 -7.38 -12.71 10.49
C SER A 129 -7.38 -13.13 11.96
N LYS A 130 -8.57 -13.21 12.56
CA LYS A 130 -8.74 -13.72 13.95
C LYS A 130 -8.41 -15.20 14.07
N THR A 131 -8.54 -15.96 13.00
CA THR A 131 -8.34 -17.42 12.97
C THR A 131 -6.93 -17.80 12.48
N GLY A 132 -6.11 -16.82 12.09
CA GLY A 132 -4.83 -17.04 11.43
C GLY A 132 -4.95 -17.53 9.98
N SER A 133 -6.18 -17.58 9.43
CA SER A 133 -6.39 -17.91 8.02
C SER A 133 -5.77 -16.83 7.13
N LYS A 134 -5.06 -17.29 6.09
CA LYS A 134 -4.47 -16.42 5.09
C LYS A 134 -5.54 -15.87 4.14
N VAL A 135 -5.47 -14.57 3.86
CA VAL A 135 -6.37 -13.85 2.94
C VAL A 135 -5.54 -13.18 1.85
N THR A 136 -6.02 -13.22 0.60
CA THR A 136 -5.36 -12.59 -0.55
C THR A 136 -5.83 -11.14 -0.77
N PHE A 137 -4.86 -10.27 -1.02
CA PHE A 137 -5.06 -8.88 -1.38
C PHE A 137 -4.47 -8.59 -2.76
N ARG A 138 -5.08 -7.67 -3.50
CA ARG A 138 -4.68 -7.34 -4.87
C ARG A 138 -4.58 -5.84 -5.09
N TRP A 139 -3.38 -5.35 -5.38
CA TRP A 139 -3.14 -4.01 -5.88
C TRP A 139 -3.35 -3.96 -7.39
N ARG A 140 -4.28 -3.13 -7.84
CA ARG A 140 -4.64 -2.97 -9.26
C ARG A 140 -4.46 -1.53 -9.69
N LYS A 141 -3.84 -1.31 -10.85
CA LYS A 141 -3.69 0.04 -11.40
C LYS A 141 -5.05 0.59 -11.81
N ASN A 142 -5.43 1.76 -11.30
CA ASN A 142 -6.67 2.42 -11.68
C ASN A 142 -6.51 3.11 -13.06
N LYS A 143 -7.14 2.52 -14.08
CA LYS A 143 -7.04 2.97 -15.47
C LYS A 143 -7.79 4.26 -15.77
N GLN A 144 -8.81 4.60 -14.99
CA GLN A 144 -9.58 5.82 -15.19
C GLN A 144 -8.78 7.07 -14.83
N LYS A 145 -7.66 6.92 -14.12
CA LYS A 145 -6.78 8.00 -13.69
C LYS A 145 -5.49 8.03 -14.50
N TYR A 146 -5.57 8.07 -15.83
CA TYR A 146 -4.39 8.01 -16.72
C TYR A 146 -3.30 9.06 -16.45
N LEU A 147 -3.65 10.24 -15.95
CA LEU A 147 -2.70 11.31 -15.58
C LEU A 147 -2.03 11.10 -14.20
N ARG A 148 -2.43 10.09 -13.43
CA ARG A 148 -1.92 9.84 -12.07
C ARG A 148 -1.64 8.35 -11.87
N THR A 149 -0.52 8.04 -11.22
CA THR A 149 -0.23 6.65 -10.87
C THR A 149 -1.01 6.27 -9.61
N VAL A 150 -2.22 5.75 -9.80
CA VAL A 150 -3.12 5.31 -8.72
C VAL A 150 -3.26 3.80 -8.72
N TYR A 151 -3.11 3.18 -7.55
CA TYR A 151 -3.38 1.76 -7.32
C TYR A 151 -4.45 1.61 -6.24
N ASN A 152 -5.42 0.73 -6.49
CA ASN A 152 -6.42 0.34 -5.49
C ASN A 152 -6.07 -1.06 -4.99
N CYS A 153 -6.06 -1.26 -3.67
CA CYS A 153 -5.96 -2.58 -3.06
C CYS A 153 -7.35 -3.10 -2.75
N VAL A 154 -7.65 -4.32 -3.20
CA VAL A 154 -8.91 -5.01 -2.89
C VAL A 154 -8.65 -6.32 -2.16
N ASP A 155 -9.57 -6.71 -1.29
CA ASP A 155 -9.61 -8.04 -0.68
C ASP A 155 -10.20 -9.10 -1.63
N GLU A 156 -10.40 -10.32 -1.13
CA GLU A 156 -10.96 -11.46 -1.89
C GLU A 156 -12.39 -11.20 -2.39
N ASP A 157 -13.19 -10.47 -1.60
CA ASP A 157 -14.55 -10.07 -1.93
C ASP A 157 -14.59 -8.88 -2.93
N GLY A 158 -13.42 -8.36 -3.31
CA GLY A 158 -13.30 -7.20 -4.19
C GLY A 158 -13.59 -5.87 -3.50
N ARG A 159 -13.68 -5.83 -2.17
CA ARG A 159 -13.85 -4.62 -1.39
C ARG A 159 -12.54 -3.88 -1.32
N GLU A 160 -12.60 -2.58 -1.48
CA GLU A 160 -11.42 -1.73 -1.47
C GLU A 160 -10.95 -1.48 -0.04
N VAL A 161 -9.72 -1.89 0.26
CA VAL A 161 -9.12 -1.80 1.61
C VAL A 161 -8.01 -0.76 1.70
N ALA A 162 -7.42 -0.37 0.56
CA ALA A 162 -6.40 0.66 0.51
C ALA A 162 -6.31 1.33 -0.88
N LYS A 163 -5.70 2.52 -0.93
CA LYS A 163 -5.31 3.21 -2.16
C LYS A 163 -3.90 3.74 -2.03
N LEU A 164 -3.18 3.73 -3.14
CA LEU A 164 -1.89 4.38 -3.29
C LEU A 164 -1.99 5.40 -4.42
N PHE A 165 -1.71 6.65 -4.11
CA PHE A 165 -1.52 7.74 -5.06
C PHE A 165 -0.04 8.06 -5.12
N SER A 166 0.65 7.57 -6.16
CA SER A 166 2.09 7.78 -6.32
C SER A 166 2.38 9.12 -6.99
N GLY A 167 3.24 9.92 -6.36
CA GLY A 167 3.85 11.11 -6.94
C GLY A 167 5.08 10.81 -7.82
N GLY A 168 5.54 9.56 -7.88
CA GLY A 168 6.77 9.15 -8.55
C GLY A 168 8.03 9.76 -7.93
N MET A 169 9.22 9.50 -8.50
CA MET A 169 10.50 10.03 -7.98
C MET A 169 10.76 11.51 -8.28
N VAL A 170 9.92 12.16 -9.09
CA VAL A 170 10.17 13.51 -9.63
C VAL A 170 9.49 14.60 -8.79
N ASN A 171 8.48 14.25 -7.98
CA ASN A 171 7.81 15.20 -7.10
C ASN A 171 8.62 15.44 -5.82
N VAL A 172 9.45 16.48 -5.79
CA VAL A 172 10.35 16.76 -4.66
C VAL A 172 9.66 17.08 -3.32
N ALA A 173 8.40 17.51 -3.34
CA ALA A 173 7.69 17.87 -2.11
C ALA A 173 6.95 16.68 -1.49
N LYS A 174 6.40 15.77 -2.31
CA LYS A 174 5.50 14.72 -1.85
C LYS A 174 5.62 13.45 -2.69
N ALA A 175 6.00 12.36 -2.04
CA ALA A 175 6.30 11.09 -2.69
C ALA A 175 5.04 10.27 -3.00
N ALA A 176 4.06 10.24 -2.09
CA ALA A 176 2.78 9.54 -2.26
C ALA A 176 1.70 9.98 -1.24
N GLU A 177 0.46 9.59 -1.50
CA GLU A 177 -0.60 9.45 -0.49
C GLU A 177 -1.03 8.00 -0.43
N ILE A 178 -1.30 7.51 0.78
CA ILE A 178 -1.80 6.15 1.01
C ILE A 178 -3.05 6.26 1.87
N ASP A 179 -4.18 5.80 1.33
CA ASP A 179 -5.43 5.73 2.07
C ASP A 179 -5.62 4.29 2.54
N LEU A 180 -5.93 4.08 3.82
CA LEU A 180 -6.24 2.77 4.40
C LEU A 180 -7.64 2.79 4.98
N LEU A 181 -8.39 1.70 4.78
CA LEU A 181 -9.74 1.56 5.33
C LEU A 181 -9.72 1.73 6.87
N MET A 182 -10.68 2.47 7.41
CA MET A 182 -10.80 2.61 8.87
C MET A 182 -11.30 1.30 9.50
N GLY A 183 -10.82 1.01 10.72
CA GLY A 183 -11.23 -0.17 11.49
C GLY A 183 -10.45 -1.45 11.17
N LEU A 184 -9.40 -1.37 10.34
CA LEU A 184 -8.45 -2.47 10.15
C LEU A 184 -7.66 -2.73 11.44
N ASP A 185 -7.32 -4.00 11.67
CA ASP A 185 -6.33 -4.37 12.68
C ASP A 185 -4.98 -3.71 12.37
N GLN A 186 -4.25 -3.33 13.42
CA GLN A 186 -2.97 -2.61 13.27
C GLN A 186 -1.94 -3.42 12.48
N GLY A 187 -1.89 -4.74 12.66
CA GLY A 187 -0.97 -5.61 11.92
C GLY A 187 -1.26 -5.59 10.43
N LEU A 188 -2.53 -5.71 10.05
CA LEU A 188 -2.97 -5.64 8.65
C LEU A 188 -2.76 -4.24 8.05
N GLU A 189 -3.03 -3.20 8.82
CA GLU A 189 -2.78 -1.81 8.41
C GLU A 189 -1.31 -1.58 8.05
N GLU A 190 -0.39 -1.98 8.92
CA GLU A 190 1.04 -1.82 8.72
C GLU A 190 1.54 -2.69 7.54
N PHE A 191 0.94 -3.87 7.36
CA PHE A 191 1.23 -4.73 6.22
C PHE A 191 0.75 -4.13 4.88
N LEU A 192 -0.47 -3.58 4.85
CA LEU A 192 -1.00 -2.87 3.69
C LEU A 192 -0.17 -1.63 3.37
N LEU A 193 0.23 -0.87 4.40
CA LEU A 193 1.14 0.26 4.26
C LEU A 193 2.48 -0.18 3.63
N MET A 194 3.10 -1.24 4.16
CA MET A 194 4.36 -1.75 3.61
C MET A 194 4.21 -2.25 2.17
N SER A 195 3.12 -2.96 1.85
CA SER A 195 2.86 -3.45 0.50
C SER A 195 2.67 -2.29 -0.49
N ALA A 196 1.98 -1.21 -0.10
CA ALA A 196 1.83 0.01 -0.90
C ALA A 196 3.19 0.67 -1.17
N LEU A 197 4.03 0.79 -0.14
CA LEU A 197 5.39 1.34 -0.26
C LEU A 197 6.27 0.49 -1.18
N ALA A 198 6.11 -0.84 -1.14
CA ALA A 198 6.83 -1.75 -2.00
C ALA A 198 6.38 -1.62 -3.48
N VAL A 199 5.07 -1.50 -3.73
CA VAL A 199 4.53 -1.19 -5.07
C VAL A 199 5.07 0.15 -5.57
N TRP A 200 5.06 1.20 -4.72
CA TRP A 200 5.61 2.50 -5.06
C TRP A 200 7.09 2.42 -5.44
N ALA A 201 7.92 1.75 -4.63
CA ALA A 201 9.35 1.60 -4.89
C ALA A 201 9.61 0.85 -6.20
N MET A 202 8.81 -0.18 -6.49
CA MET A 202 8.87 -0.92 -7.75
C MET A 202 8.55 -0.08 -8.97
N GLU A 203 7.50 0.73 -8.90
CA GLU A 203 7.12 1.63 -9.98
C GLU A 203 8.19 2.71 -10.18
N CYS A 204 8.79 3.22 -9.10
CA CYS A 204 9.94 4.12 -9.16
C CYS A 204 11.16 3.48 -9.84
N MET A 205 11.47 2.21 -9.56
CA MET A 205 12.54 1.46 -10.24
C MET A 205 12.21 1.17 -11.71
N GLY A 206 10.96 0.83 -12.02
CA GLY A 206 10.49 0.65 -13.40
C GLY A 206 10.48 1.93 -14.22
N LEU A 207 10.26 3.09 -13.58
CA LEU A 207 10.40 4.41 -14.21
C LEU A 207 11.86 4.78 -14.46
N ARG A 208 12.81 4.32 -13.62
CA ARG A 208 14.26 4.43 -13.92
C ARG A 208 14.66 3.64 -15.18
N SER A 209 13.87 2.67 -15.62
CA SER A 209 14.14 1.91 -16.86
C SER A 209 13.41 2.44 -18.10
N ILE A 210 12.60 3.51 -18.00
CA ILE A 210 11.85 4.08 -19.14
C ILE A 210 11.86 5.62 -19.08
N LEU A 211 13.05 6.25 -19.03
CA LEU A 211 13.41 7.59 -19.57
C LEU A 211 14.57 8.24 -18.77
N PRO A 212 15.65 8.72 -19.40
CA PRO A 212 16.18 10.05 -19.12
C PRO A 212 15.31 11.04 -19.92
N GLY A 213 14.39 11.75 -19.28
CA GLY A 213 13.44 12.56 -20.06
C GLY A 213 12.42 13.32 -19.24
N TYR A 214 12.90 14.30 -18.46
CA TYR A 214 12.22 15.58 -18.27
C TYR A 214 13.32 16.59 -17.91
N THR A 215 14.06 17.04 -18.93
CA THR A 215 14.79 18.31 -18.82
C THR A 215 13.72 19.39 -18.70
N ALA A 216 13.64 20.03 -17.54
CA ALA A 216 12.95 21.30 -17.43
C ALA A 216 13.74 22.33 -18.25
N ARG A 217 13.36 22.49 -19.52
CA ARG A 217 13.58 23.70 -20.31
C ARG A 217 12.22 24.21 -20.78
N SER A 218 11.70 25.20 -20.07
CA SER A 218 10.98 26.36 -20.62
C SER A 218 10.88 27.40 -19.50
N LYS A 219 11.85 28.32 -19.41
CA LYS A 219 11.68 29.76 -19.70
C LYS A 219 10.56 30.44 -18.89
N CYS A 220 10.97 31.18 -17.86
CA CYS A 220 10.96 32.64 -17.92
C CYS A 220 12.38 33.12 -17.58
#